data_AF-A0A0C9UXX9-F1
#
_entry.id   AF-A0A0C9UXX9-F1
#
_cell.length_a   1.000
_cell.length_b   1.000
_cell.length_c   1.000
_cell.angle_alpha   90.00
_cell.angle_beta   90.00
_cell.angle_gamma   90.00
#
_symmetry.space_group_name_H-M   'P 1'
#
loop_
_entity.id
_entity.type
_entity.pdbx_description
1 polymer ?
#
loop_
_entity_poly.entity_id
_entity_poly.type
_entity_poly.pdbx_seq_one_letter_code
_entity_poly.pdbx_strand_id
1 'polypeptide(L)'
;MTYKHVFGEFNEWEVVIWDPYLNSCVPISHVYCNRESRQAYGMVWDGWFEAIKMVTGAELKIKAIHGEGSHTIFMVDGAAAQVQGLGDNLLRRNNPAISKIDTLIAEEIVQHLIRTCNVHCNRKLDSLRAVMSPEDFEYISRFRYIYYPEEMKKFQQWCLDHHEQKVQDWMRNKLAHPWYIPSLCRHFSKIPKDDWDLSPNDTNLNEQSHPASNMATGIGLNLLPAILSIYEHDLQIATDRETAYKSHILKNPRNALVHRFHSNARRSSNHAKRADESHEKREALRQLEAELALAKQQQRESADKVKALQAEKKQQSGGKKWNLRTSGRGIRTPSIASSSSANKENDPFLQPPTAFTSHSMSTTCHIELEPALEPPFHSQLQPSSGWQPYAELSGTHLQQQQHRVNVPSHGYPAFPASTCPPAIHFNAAASRSGGPIPCQYNEGRDW
;
A
#
# COMPACT_ATOMS: atom_id res chain seq x y z
N MET A 1 -2.74 -8.17 8.97
CA MET A 1 -1.38 -7.94 8.45
C MET A 1 -0.79 -9.29 8.13
N THR A 2 -0.57 -9.63 6.85
CA THR A 2 -0.20 -11.02 6.52
C THR A 2 0.62 -11.18 5.24
N TYR A 3 1.35 -10.14 4.79
CA TYR A 3 2.15 -10.21 3.54
C TYR A 3 3.59 -9.70 3.68
N LYS A 4 4.03 -9.32 4.89
CA LYS A 4 5.37 -8.78 5.09
C LYS A 4 6.36 -9.92 5.23
N HIS A 5 7.39 -9.94 4.40
CA HIS A 5 8.44 -10.96 4.46
C HIS A 5 9.18 -10.93 5.81
N VAL A 6 9.58 -9.73 6.25
CA VAL A 6 10.29 -9.51 7.52
C VAL A 6 9.35 -9.11 8.65
N PHE A 7 9.50 -9.72 9.82
CA PHE A 7 8.83 -9.36 11.05
C PHE A 7 9.45 -8.12 11.71
N GLY A 8 8.61 -7.33 12.40
CA GLY A 8 9.05 -6.16 13.16
C GLY A 8 9.16 -4.88 12.33
N GLU A 9 10.10 -4.01 12.72
CA GLU A 9 10.22 -2.64 12.22
C GLU A 9 10.86 -2.53 10.83
N PHE A 10 11.60 -3.54 10.39
CA PHE A 10 12.29 -3.52 9.10
C PHE A 10 11.33 -3.79 7.96
N ASN A 11 11.28 -2.88 6.98
CA ASN A 11 10.68 -3.09 5.68
C ASN A 11 11.73 -3.59 4.69
N GLU A 12 11.30 -4.37 3.72
CA GLU A 12 12.12 -4.84 2.61
C GLU A 12 11.81 -4.02 1.37
N TRP A 13 12.86 -3.53 0.72
CA TRP A 13 12.83 -2.84 -0.54
C TRP A 13 13.46 -3.73 -1.60
N GLU A 14 12.62 -4.27 -2.48
CA GLU A 14 13.03 -5.16 -3.57
C GLU A 14 13.24 -4.34 -4.84
N VAL A 15 14.42 -4.50 -5.45
CA VAL A 15 14.70 -3.96 -6.78
C VAL A 15 14.60 -5.08 -7.78
N VAL A 16 13.71 -4.91 -8.73
CA VAL A 16 13.48 -5.90 -9.78
C VAL A 16 13.73 -5.31 -11.15
N ILE A 17 14.12 -6.19 -12.07
CA ILE A 17 14.16 -5.90 -13.50
C ILE A 17 13.26 -6.87 -14.26
N TRP A 18 12.87 -6.45 -15.44
CA TRP A 18 12.28 -7.34 -16.41
C TRP A 18 13.42 -7.98 -17.23
N ASP A 19 13.60 -9.29 -17.14
CA ASP A 19 14.51 -10.01 -18.02
C ASP A 19 13.73 -10.42 -19.28
N PRO A 20 14.02 -9.83 -20.46
CA PRO A 20 13.28 -10.14 -21.69
C PRO A 20 13.57 -11.55 -22.21
N TYR A 21 14.72 -12.14 -21.87
CA TYR A 21 15.09 -13.48 -22.31
C TYR A 21 14.30 -14.54 -21.53
N LEU A 22 14.28 -14.43 -20.20
CA LEU A 22 13.43 -15.29 -19.38
C LEU A 22 11.95 -14.96 -19.54
N ASN A 23 11.69 -13.73 -19.98
CA ASN A 23 10.37 -13.14 -20.01
C ASN A 23 9.72 -13.35 -18.62
N SER A 24 10.45 -12.91 -17.59
CA SER A 24 10.04 -12.90 -16.19
C SER A 24 10.60 -11.69 -15.45
N CYS A 25 9.95 -11.34 -14.33
CA CYS A 25 10.53 -10.42 -13.36
C CYS A 25 11.66 -11.13 -12.61
N VAL A 26 12.77 -10.43 -12.40
CA VAL A 26 13.95 -10.97 -11.70
C VAL A 26 14.34 -9.97 -10.61
N PRO A 27 14.33 -10.37 -9.32
CA PRO A 27 14.94 -9.56 -8.28
C PRO A 27 16.44 -9.48 -8.50
N ILE A 28 16.99 -8.28 -8.32
CA ILE A 28 18.43 -8.01 -8.46
C ILE A 28 19.04 -7.45 -7.18
N SER A 29 18.20 -7.02 -6.23
CA SER A 29 18.66 -6.51 -4.95
C SER A 29 17.54 -6.49 -3.93
N HIS A 30 17.90 -6.75 -2.68
CA HIS A 30 17.03 -6.62 -1.51
C HIS A 30 17.71 -5.67 -0.52
N VAL A 31 17.01 -4.63 -0.09
CA VAL A 31 17.50 -3.67 0.90
C VAL A 31 16.54 -3.64 2.08
N TYR A 32 17.06 -3.78 3.28
CA TYR A 32 16.26 -3.75 4.51
C TYR A 32 16.41 -2.42 5.21
N CYS A 33 15.30 -1.75 5.51
CA CYS A 33 15.28 -0.45 6.16
C CYS A 33 14.13 -0.34 7.14
N ASN A 34 14.35 0.25 8.32
CA ASN A 34 13.31 0.48 9.33
C ASN A 34 12.83 1.95 9.39
N ARG A 35 13.18 2.76 8.39
CA ARG A 35 12.81 4.18 8.33
C ARG A 35 12.38 4.59 6.93
N GLU A 36 11.32 5.37 6.84
CA GLU A 36 10.73 5.84 5.57
C GLU A 36 10.86 7.37 5.41
N SER A 37 12.04 7.91 5.71
CA SER A 37 12.35 9.34 5.56
C SER A 37 13.21 9.61 4.32
N ARG A 38 13.21 10.85 3.82
CA ARG A 38 14.08 11.28 2.71
C ARG A 38 15.55 10.93 2.96
N GLN A 39 16.03 11.16 4.18
CA GLN A 39 17.40 10.82 4.59
C GLN A 39 17.65 9.32 4.58
N ALA A 40 16.73 8.52 5.13
CA ALA A 40 16.87 7.06 5.16
C ALA A 40 16.90 6.49 3.74
N TYR A 41 16.01 6.95 2.85
CA TYR A 41 16.05 6.57 1.44
C TYR A 41 17.30 7.06 0.72
N GLY A 42 17.83 8.24 1.07
CA GLY A 42 19.14 8.69 0.58
C GLY A 42 20.24 7.68 0.88
N MET A 43 20.28 7.14 2.11
CA MET A 43 21.22 6.09 2.51
C MET A 43 20.97 4.76 1.77
N VAL A 44 19.70 4.40 1.55
CA VAL A 44 19.34 3.21 0.75
C VAL A 44 19.88 3.34 -0.68
N TRP A 45 19.68 4.49 -1.34
CA TRP A 45 20.19 4.73 -2.68
C TRP A 45 21.72 4.74 -2.71
N ASP A 46 22.38 5.44 -1.78
CA ASP A 46 23.84 5.43 -1.66
C ASP A 46 24.38 4.01 -1.54
N GLY A 47 23.86 3.25 -0.56
CA GLY A 47 24.27 1.86 -0.33
C GLY A 47 24.02 0.96 -1.52
N TRP A 48 22.89 1.12 -2.21
CA TRP A 48 22.55 0.31 -3.39
C TRP A 48 23.49 0.57 -4.58
N PHE A 49 23.78 1.84 -4.90
CA PHE A 49 24.73 2.18 -5.98
C PHE A 49 26.15 1.69 -5.66
N GLU A 50 26.62 1.85 -4.42
CA GLU A 50 27.94 1.37 -4.01
C GLU A 50 28.00 -0.16 -4.00
N ALA A 51 26.93 -0.85 -3.58
CA ALA A 51 26.86 -2.30 -3.63
C ALA A 51 26.97 -2.83 -5.08
N ILE A 52 26.29 -2.18 -6.04
CA ILE A 52 26.42 -2.54 -7.46
C ILE A 52 27.87 -2.38 -7.92
N LYS A 53 28.52 -1.26 -7.60
CA LYS A 53 29.91 -1.01 -7.96
C LYS A 53 30.86 -2.04 -7.36
N MET A 54 30.65 -2.39 -6.09
CA MET A 54 31.45 -3.39 -5.39
C MET A 54 31.31 -4.78 -6.00
N VAL A 55 30.08 -5.21 -6.32
CA VAL A 55 29.81 -6.57 -6.82
C VAL A 55 30.19 -6.71 -8.31
N THR A 56 29.93 -5.68 -9.12
CA THR A 56 30.15 -5.76 -10.57
C THR A 56 31.49 -5.19 -11.03
N GLY A 57 32.18 -4.44 -10.16
CA GLY A 57 33.37 -3.66 -10.51
C GLY A 57 33.05 -2.40 -11.33
N ALA A 58 31.78 -2.12 -11.63
CA ALA A 58 31.35 -1.02 -12.49
C ALA A 58 30.19 -0.22 -11.87
N GLU A 59 30.22 1.10 -12.06
CA GLU A 59 29.11 1.96 -11.63
C GLU A 59 27.89 1.77 -12.52
N LEU A 60 26.69 1.80 -11.91
CA LEU A 60 25.44 1.83 -12.67
C LEU A 60 25.29 3.18 -13.37
N LYS A 61 25.51 3.18 -14.69
CA LYS A 61 25.36 4.36 -15.52
C LYS A 61 23.90 4.56 -15.93
N ILE A 62 23.29 5.61 -15.40
CA ILE A 62 21.96 6.09 -15.81
C ILE A 62 22.12 7.00 -17.03
N LYS A 63 21.44 6.66 -18.12
CA LYS A 63 21.56 7.32 -19.44
C LYS A 63 21.42 8.84 -19.35
N ALA A 64 20.40 9.33 -18.63
CA ALA A 64 20.15 10.77 -18.49
C ALA A 64 21.23 11.52 -17.69
N ILE A 65 21.95 10.84 -16.80
CA ILE A 65 22.93 11.45 -15.90
C ILE A 65 24.36 11.32 -16.43
N HIS A 66 24.67 10.19 -17.06
CA HIS A 66 26.02 9.88 -17.51
C HIS A 66 26.20 10.05 -19.03
N GLY A 67 25.12 10.25 -19.79
CA GLY A 67 25.15 10.30 -21.26
C GLY A 67 25.42 8.95 -21.94
N GLU A 68 25.66 7.90 -21.14
CA GLU A 68 25.93 6.53 -21.55
C GLU A 68 25.25 5.54 -20.58
N GLY A 69 25.25 4.26 -20.94
CA GLY A 69 24.55 3.21 -20.19
C GLY A 69 23.17 2.88 -20.77
N SER A 70 22.64 1.72 -20.38
CA SER A 70 21.36 1.20 -20.85
C SER A 70 20.21 1.46 -19.89
N HIS A 71 20.48 1.86 -18.65
CA HIS A 71 19.44 2.13 -17.67
C HIS A 71 18.82 3.52 -17.91
N THR A 72 17.53 3.55 -18.22
CA THR A 72 16.83 4.77 -18.63
C THR A 72 15.92 5.33 -17.53
N ILE A 73 15.10 4.47 -16.92
CA ILE A 73 13.98 4.89 -16.07
C ILE A 73 13.89 4.02 -14.81
N PHE A 74 13.67 4.67 -13.68
CA PHE A 74 13.20 4.05 -12.45
C PHE A 74 11.68 4.16 -12.36
N MET A 75 11.02 3.01 -12.26
CA MET A 75 9.59 2.94 -12.00
C MET A 75 9.34 2.83 -10.49
N VAL A 76 8.50 3.71 -9.94
CA VAL A 76 8.23 3.80 -8.49
C VAL A 76 6.73 3.80 -8.18
N ASP A 77 6.37 3.48 -6.94
CA ASP A 77 4.99 3.53 -6.41
C ASP A 77 4.51 4.97 -6.08
N GLY A 78 5.44 5.93 -6.14
CA GLY A 78 5.21 7.35 -5.88
C GLY A 78 5.33 7.74 -4.40
N ALA A 79 6.11 7.03 -3.60
CA ALA A 79 6.50 7.47 -2.26
C ALA A 79 7.43 8.70 -2.33
N ALA A 80 7.01 9.83 -1.74
CA ALA A 80 7.74 11.09 -1.89
C ALA A 80 9.14 11.08 -1.28
N ALA A 81 9.27 10.52 -0.08
CA ALA A 81 10.57 10.39 0.59
C ALA A 81 11.57 9.57 -0.23
N GLN A 82 11.11 8.51 -0.90
CA GLN A 82 11.94 7.65 -1.75
C GLN A 82 12.47 8.41 -2.98
N VAL A 83 11.58 9.13 -3.68
CA VAL A 83 11.94 9.90 -4.87
C VAL A 83 12.85 11.08 -4.51
N GLN A 84 12.57 11.77 -3.42
CA GLN A 84 13.42 12.88 -2.96
C GLN A 84 14.81 12.40 -2.52
N GLY A 85 14.89 11.27 -1.81
CA GLY A 85 16.17 10.65 -1.44
C GLY A 85 16.99 10.23 -2.67
N LEU A 86 16.32 9.76 -3.74
CA LEU A 86 16.98 9.51 -5.02
C LEU A 86 17.50 10.82 -5.61
N GLY A 87 16.69 11.88 -5.62
CA GLY A 87 17.11 13.19 -6.13
C GLY A 87 18.37 13.72 -5.44
N ASP A 88 18.47 13.61 -4.12
CA ASP A 88 19.67 13.99 -3.37
C ASP A 88 20.92 13.21 -3.80
N ASN A 89 20.77 11.89 -3.99
CA ASN A 89 21.84 11.03 -4.48
C ASN A 89 22.26 11.42 -5.91
N LEU A 90 21.30 11.67 -6.79
CA LEU A 90 21.55 12.04 -8.19
C LEU A 90 22.27 13.38 -8.30
N LEU A 91 21.92 14.37 -7.49
CA LEU A 91 22.59 15.67 -7.50
C LEU A 91 24.10 15.53 -7.23
N ARG A 92 24.49 14.64 -6.32
CA ARG A 92 25.90 14.36 -6.01
C ARG A 92 26.63 13.62 -7.12
N ARG A 93 25.92 12.77 -7.86
CA ARG A 93 26.46 11.96 -8.96
C ARG A 93 26.44 12.69 -10.31
N ASN A 94 25.64 13.75 -10.42
CA ASN A 94 25.47 14.47 -11.67
C ASN A 94 26.70 15.30 -12.02
N ASN A 95 27.14 15.17 -13.26
CA ASN A 95 28.08 16.10 -13.87
C ASN A 95 27.34 16.88 -14.97
N PRO A 96 26.96 18.16 -14.74
CA PRO A 96 26.22 18.97 -15.71
C PRO A 96 26.90 19.11 -17.06
N ALA A 97 28.24 19.04 -17.11
CA ALA A 97 28.97 19.09 -18.38
C ALA A 97 28.68 17.87 -19.27
N ILE A 98 28.34 16.73 -18.66
CA ILE A 98 27.99 15.48 -19.34
C ILE A 98 26.48 15.40 -19.56
N SER A 99 25.70 15.47 -18.48
CA SER A 99 24.24 15.27 -18.50
C SER A 99 23.47 16.38 -19.21
N LYS A 100 24.04 17.59 -19.28
CA LYS A 100 23.37 18.83 -19.69
C LYS A 100 22.20 19.20 -18.76
N ILE A 101 22.16 18.65 -17.55
CA ILE A 101 21.18 18.94 -16.52
C ILE A 101 21.87 19.82 -15.47
N ASP A 102 21.59 21.12 -15.51
CA ASP A 102 22.11 22.11 -14.56
C ASP A 102 21.01 22.51 -13.57
N THR A 103 20.71 21.62 -12.64
CA THR A 103 19.79 21.89 -11.53
C THR A 103 20.42 21.47 -10.22
N LEU A 104 20.10 22.23 -9.17
CA LEU A 104 20.47 21.93 -7.79
C LEU A 104 19.26 21.43 -6.97
N ILE A 105 18.13 21.18 -7.64
CA ILE A 105 16.86 20.83 -7.00
C ILE A 105 16.59 19.34 -7.22
N ALA A 106 16.48 18.60 -6.12
CA ALA A 106 16.26 17.14 -6.12
C ALA A 106 14.98 16.78 -6.88
N GLU A 107 13.92 17.58 -6.71
CA GLU A 107 12.62 17.43 -7.36
C GLU A 107 12.66 17.70 -8.88
N GLU A 108 13.70 18.35 -9.39
CA GLU A 108 13.84 18.61 -10.83
C GLU A 108 14.68 17.53 -11.53
N ILE A 109 15.80 17.11 -10.91
CA ILE A 109 16.70 16.12 -11.52
C ILE A 109 16.00 14.76 -11.72
N VAL A 110 15.14 14.37 -10.77
CA VAL A 110 14.38 13.11 -10.85
C VAL A 110 13.39 13.07 -12.02
N GLN A 111 12.95 14.22 -12.54
CA GLN A 111 11.99 14.27 -13.66
C GLN A 111 12.56 13.74 -14.97
N HIS A 112 13.89 13.55 -15.04
CA HIS A 112 14.57 13.00 -16.21
C HIS A 112 14.59 11.46 -16.26
N LEU A 113 14.18 10.78 -15.19
CA LEU A 113 14.30 9.31 -15.07
C LEU A 113 13.26 8.64 -14.19
N ILE A 114 12.42 9.36 -13.45
CA ILE A 114 11.36 8.75 -12.63
C ILE A 114 10.05 8.67 -13.39
N ARG A 115 9.45 7.49 -13.36
CA ARG A 115 8.07 7.24 -13.76
C ARG A 115 7.29 6.64 -12.59
N THR A 116 6.07 7.11 -12.36
CA THR A 116 5.21 6.55 -11.32
C THR A 116 4.25 5.53 -11.93
N CYS A 117 4.03 4.43 -11.22
CA CYS A 117 3.12 3.38 -11.64
C CYS A 117 1.67 3.88 -11.77
N ASN A 118 1.04 3.62 -12.93
CA ASN A 118 -0.36 3.95 -13.16
C ASN A 118 -1.31 3.18 -12.24
N VAL A 119 -1.01 1.92 -11.89
CA VAL A 119 -1.86 1.11 -11.00
C VAL A 119 -1.89 1.73 -9.59
N HIS A 120 -0.73 2.12 -9.05
CA HIS A 120 -0.66 2.81 -7.76
C HIS A 120 -1.36 4.17 -7.79
N CYS A 121 -1.22 4.93 -8.89
CA CYS A 121 -1.95 6.17 -9.08
C CYS A 121 -3.47 5.95 -9.11
N ASN A 122 -3.94 4.96 -9.87
CA ASN A 122 -5.37 4.63 -9.98
C ASN A 122 -5.96 4.17 -8.65
N ARG A 123 -5.28 3.28 -7.91
CA ARG A 123 -5.72 2.87 -6.56
C ARG A 123 -5.84 4.07 -5.61
N LYS A 124 -4.90 5.02 -5.68
CA LYS A 124 -4.96 6.26 -4.89
C LYS A 124 -6.13 7.15 -5.33
N LEU A 125 -6.39 7.26 -6.64
CA LEU A 125 -7.55 8.01 -7.16
C LEU A 125 -8.88 7.35 -6.80
N ASP A 126 -8.98 6.03 -6.83
CA ASP A 126 -10.20 5.28 -6.48
C ASP A 126 -10.70 5.61 -5.07
N SER A 127 -9.81 5.99 -4.15
CA SER A 127 -10.19 6.46 -2.81
C SER A 127 -11.04 7.73 -2.82
N LEU A 128 -10.95 8.54 -3.88
CA LEU A 128 -11.76 9.75 -4.09
C LEU A 128 -13.13 9.44 -4.68
N ARG A 129 -13.32 8.25 -5.27
CA ARG A 129 -14.59 7.86 -5.91
C ARG A 129 -15.79 7.88 -4.95
N ALA A 130 -15.54 7.67 -3.67
CA ALA A 130 -16.58 7.68 -2.64
C ALA A 130 -17.12 9.08 -2.31
N VAL A 131 -16.41 10.15 -2.72
CA VAL A 131 -16.76 11.53 -2.39
C VAL A 131 -17.02 12.39 -3.62
N MET A 132 -16.94 11.85 -4.83
CA MET A 132 -17.07 12.61 -6.07
C MET A 132 -18.22 12.06 -6.93
N SER A 133 -18.79 12.92 -7.77
CA SER A 133 -19.70 12.48 -8.83
C SER A 133 -18.94 11.59 -9.84
N PRO A 134 -19.63 10.71 -10.60
CA PRO A 134 -19.02 9.96 -11.70
C PRO A 134 -18.32 10.87 -12.72
N GLU A 135 -18.90 12.04 -13.01
CA GLU A 135 -18.40 13.01 -13.97
C GLU A 135 -17.10 13.67 -13.49
N ASP A 136 -17.06 14.09 -12.22
CA ASP A 136 -15.86 14.66 -11.61
C ASP A 136 -14.74 13.60 -11.50
N PHE A 137 -15.11 12.35 -11.20
CA PHE A 137 -14.16 11.23 -11.16
C PHE A 137 -13.57 10.91 -12.54
N GLU A 138 -14.37 11.00 -13.60
CA GLU A 138 -13.88 10.89 -14.97
C GLU A 138 -12.96 12.07 -15.33
N TYR A 139 -13.32 13.30 -14.95
CA TYR A 139 -12.49 14.48 -15.19
C TYR A 139 -11.13 14.39 -14.48
N ILE A 140 -11.12 14.07 -13.17
CA ILE A 140 -9.87 13.95 -12.42
C ILE A 140 -8.98 12.83 -12.95
N SER A 141 -9.55 11.75 -13.48
CA SER A 141 -8.78 10.62 -14.04
C SER A 141 -8.08 10.96 -15.37
N ARG A 142 -8.52 12.02 -16.07
CA ARG A 142 -8.00 12.42 -17.38
C ARG A 142 -6.71 13.24 -17.34
N PHE A 143 -6.28 13.70 -16.16
CA PHE A 143 -5.13 14.61 -16.04
C PHE A 143 -3.84 14.10 -16.71
N ARG A 144 -3.65 12.77 -16.74
CA ARG A 144 -2.50 12.10 -17.38
C ARG A 144 -2.40 12.31 -18.88
N TYR A 145 -3.50 12.68 -19.52
CA TYR A 145 -3.60 12.89 -20.95
C TYR A 145 -3.64 14.37 -21.33
N ILE A 146 -3.54 15.28 -20.35
CA ILE A 146 -3.44 16.71 -20.62
C ILE A 146 -2.14 16.97 -21.37
N TYR A 147 -2.26 17.67 -22.50
CA TYR A 147 -1.13 17.97 -23.38
C TYR A 147 -0.56 19.36 -23.09
N TYR A 148 -1.43 20.35 -22.88
CA TYR A 148 -1.04 21.76 -22.83
C TYR A 148 -0.85 22.25 -21.39
N PRO A 149 0.22 23.02 -21.08
CA PRO A 149 0.45 23.58 -19.75
C PRO A 149 -0.72 24.43 -19.23
N GLU A 150 -1.37 25.20 -20.10
CA GLU A 150 -2.50 26.04 -19.71
C GLU A 150 -3.73 25.21 -19.31
N GLU A 151 -3.95 24.07 -19.95
CA GLU A 151 -5.00 23.12 -19.54
C GLU A 151 -4.66 22.46 -18.21
N MET A 152 -3.38 22.14 -17.97
CA MET A 152 -2.94 21.59 -16.69
C MET A 152 -3.14 22.59 -15.54
N LYS A 153 -2.88 23.88 -15.76
CA LYS A 153 -3.18 24.93 -14.78
C LYS A 153 -4.68 25.03 -14.49
N LYS A 154 -5.53 24.99 -15.53
CA LYS A 154 -7.00 24.97 -15.37
C LYS A 154 -7.46 23.75 -14.59
N PHE A 155 -6.88 22.59 -14.86
CA PHE A 155 -7.14 21.35 -14.12
C PHE A 155 -6.73 21.46 -12.64
N GLN A 156 -5.52 21.98 -12.36
CA GLN A 156 -5.04 22.21 -11.00
C GLN A 156 -5.97 23.17 -10.24
N GLN A 157 -6.36 24.27 -10.87
CA GLN A 157 -7.28 25.25 -10.28
C GLN A 157 -8.65 24.62 -10.00
N TRP A 158 -9.20 23.85 -10.95
CA TRP A 158 -10.45 23.12 -10.74
C TRP A 158 -10.38 22.17 -9.54
N CYS A 159 -9.27 21.46 -9.33
CA CYS A 159 -9.11 20.61 -8.15
C CYS A 159 -9.02 21.41 -6.85
N LEU A 160 -8.37 22.58 -6.86
CA LEU A 160 -8.22 23.45 -5.69
C LEU A 160 -9.53 24.13 -5.29
N ASP A 161 -10.38 24.45 -6.28
CA ASP A 161 -11.69 25.08 -6.08
C ASP A 161 -12.83 24.06 -5.89
N HIS A 162 -12.52 22.76 -5.93
CA HIS A 162 -13.54 21.71 -5.80
C HIS A 162 -14.22 21.81 -4.43
N HIS A 163 -15.54 21.58 -4.39
CA HIS A 163 -16.31 21.60 -3.14
C HIS A 163 -15.90 20.50 -2.13
N GLU A 164 -15.12 19.51 -2.56
CA GLU A 164 -14.72 18.37 -1.75
C GLU A 164 -13.29 18.54 -1.26
N GLN A 165 -13.13 18.67 0.05
CA GLN A 165 -11.85 18.89 0.70
C GLN A 165 -10.81 17.82 0.34
N LYS A 166 -11.21 16.55 0.19
CA LYS A 166 -10.30 15.46 -0.18
C LYS A 166 -9.68 15.64 -1.56
N VAL A 167 -10.40 16.25 -2.51
CA VAL A 167 -9.88 16.54 -3.86
C VAL A 167 -8.85 17.67 -3.80
N GLN A 168 -9.18 18.72 -3.03
CA GLN A 168 -8.25 19.83 -2.81
C GLN A 168 -6.95 19.36 -2.14
N ASP A 169 -7.06 18.54 -1.08
CA ASP A 169 -5.91 17.98 -0.36
C ASP A 169 -5.08 17.07 -1.25
N TRP A 170 -5.74 16.25 -2.09
CA TRP A 170 -5.05 15.43 -3.07
C TRP A 170 -4.21 16.28 -4.03
N MET A 171 -4.75 17.39 -4.54
CA MET A 171 -4.04 18.30 -5.44
C MET A 171 -2.93 19.07 -4.72
N ARG A 172 -3.19 19.63 -3.53
CA ARG A 172 -2.17 20.29 -2.69
C ARG A 172 -0.98 19.38 -2.45
N ASN A 173 -1.22 18.11 -2.15
CA ASN A 173 -0.17 17.12 -2.01
C ASN A 173 0.64 16.92 -3.30
N LYS A 174 0.02 16.96 -4.49
CA LYS A 174 0.77 16.86 -5.76
C LYS A 174 1.56 18.11 -6.06
N LEU A 175 1.03 19.29 -5.77
CA LEU A 175 1.73 20.55 -5.93
C LEU A 175 2.94 20.67 -5.00
N ALA A 176 2.87 20.08 -3.79
CA ALA A 176 4.02 19.97 -2.88
C ALA A 176 5.14 19.06 -3.42
N HIS A 177 4.86 18.26 -4.46
CA HIS A 177 5.81 17.34 -5.09
C HIS A 177 5.84 17.56 -6.61
N PRO A 178 6.53 18.61 -7.10
CA PRO A 178 6.48 19.04 -8.51
C PRO A 178 6.87 17.96 -9.52
N TRP A 179 7.60 16.92 -9.10
CA TRP A 179 7.96 15.77 -9.93
C TRP A 179 6.81 14.80 -10.21
N TYR A 180 5.72 14.82 -9.41
CA TYR A 180 4.68 13.80 -9.46
C TYR A 180 3.82 13.85 -10.74
N ILE A 181 3.46 15.04 -11.20
CA ILE A 181 2.72 15.19 -12.47
C ILE A 181 3.62 14.77 -13.66
N PRO A 182 4.86 15.29 -13.78
CA PRO A 182 5.84 14.82 -14.76
C PRO A 182 6.11 13.30 -14.77
N SER A 183 6.03 12.63 -13.62
CA SER A 183 6.25 11.18 -13.54
C SER A 183 5.09 10.34 -14.05
N LEU A 184 3.90 10.95 -14.26
CA LEU A 184 2.70 10.28 -14.78
C LEU A 184 2.28 10.80 -16.16
N CYS A 185 2.64 12.04 -16.49
CA CYS A 185 2.17 12.74 -17.67
C CYS A 185 3.34 12.95 -18.64
N ARG A 186 3.33 12.21 -19.74
CA ARG A 186 4.38 12.21 -20.77
C ARG A 186 4.76 13.61 -21.26
N HIS A 187 3.77 14.49 -21.46
CA HIS A 187 3.99 15.85 -22.00
C HIS A 187 4.67 16.81 -21.04
N PHE A 188 4.65 16.48 -19.74
CA PHE A 188 5.29 17.27 -18.70
C PHE A 188 6.59 16.62 -18.18
N SER A 189 6.89 15.40 -18.64
CA SER A 189 8.10 14.68 -18.27
C SER A 189 9.33 15.25 -18.98
N LYS A 190 10.49 15.19 -18.32
CA LYS A 190 11.79 15.47 -18.94
C LYS A 190 12.49 14.20 -19.45
N ILE A 191 11.84 13.04 -19.31
CA ILE A 191 12.30 11.78 -19.89
C ILE A 191 12.21 11.87 -21.43
N PRO A 192 13.25 11.46 -22.18
CA PRO A 192 13.20 11.40 -23.63
C PRO A 192 12.01 10.57 -24.13
N LYS A 193 11.37 11.04 -25.21
CA LYS A 193 10.18 10.42 -25.81
C LYS A 193 10.32 8.90 -25.99
N ASP A 194 11.41 8.46 -26.60
CA ASP A 194 11.61 7.05 -26.92
C ASP A 194 11.78 6.21 -25.64
N ASP A 195 12.50 6.72 -24.65
CA ASP A 195 12.69 6.05 -23.36
C ASP A 195 11.35 5.94 -22.60
N TRP A 196 10.52 6.99 -22.66
CA TRP A 196 9.17 6.96 -22.09
C TRP A 196 8.29 5.92 -22.78
N ASP A 197 8.24 5.94 -24.11
CA ASP A 197 7.35 5.08 -24.90
C ASP A 197 7.77 3.59 -24.83
N LEU A 198 9.07 3.31 -24.65
CA LEU A 198 9.60 1.96 -24.45
C LEU A 198 9.46 1.43 -23.01
N SER A 199 9.24 2.30 -22.03
CA SER A 199 9.04 1.87 -20.65
C SER A 199 7.59 1.44 -20.39
N PRO A 200 7.37 0.38 -19.59
CA PRO A 200 6.03 0.03 -19.15
C PRO A 200 5.43 1.14 -18.30
N ASN A 201 4.11 1.23 -18.26
CA ASN A 201 3.39 2.25 -17.50
C ASN A 201 2.83 1.73 -16.16
N ASP A 202 3.04 0.45 -15.86
CA ASP A 202 2.63 -0.18 -14.61
C ASP A 202 3.77 -1.00 -14.00
N THR A 203 3.66 -1.24 -12.69
CA THR A 203 4.51 -2.11 -11.91
C THR A 203 3.88 -3.48 -11.72
N ASN A 204 2.91 -3.91 -12.53
CA ASN A 204 2.24 -5.21 -12.30
C ASN A 204 3.25 -6.37 -12.31
N LEU A 205 4.35 -6.22 -13.04
CA LEU A 205 5.45 -7.18 -13.07
C LEU A 205 6.27 -7.18 -11.76
N ASN A 206 6.49 -6.00 -11.16
CA ASN A 206 7.14 -5.86 -9.86
C ASN A 206 6.21 -6.28 -8.71
N GLU A 207 4.93 -5.89 -8.72
CA GLU A 207 3.98 -6.28 -7.68
C GLU A 207 3.76 -7.80 -7.61
N GLN A 208 4.09 -8.53 -8.66
CA GLN A 208 4.07 -10.00 -8.68
C GLN A 208 5.33 -10.64 -8.08
N SER A 209 6.45 -9.92 -7.95
CA SER A 209 7.66 -10.48 -7.32
C SER A 209 7.41 -10.69 -5.83
N HIS A 210 6.87 -9.71 -5.10
CA HIS A 210 6.68 -9.84 -3.66
C HIS A 210 5.86 -11.09 -3.26
N PRO A 211 4.68 -11.38 -3.86
CA PRO A 211 3.96 -12.61 -3.55
C PRO A 211 4.71 -13.89 -3.96
N ALA A 212 5.50 -13.85 -5.04
CA ALA A 212 6.29 -15.00 -5.48
C ALA A 212 7.44 -15.28 -4.52
N SER A 213 8.20 -14.25 -4.14
CA SER A 213 9.27 -14.32 -3.14
C SER A 213 8.70 -14.80 -1.80
N ASN A 214 7.61 -14.19 -1.31
CA ASN A 214 6.92 -14.63 -0.09
C ASN A 214 6.42 -16.08 -0.14
N MET A 215 6.00 -16.58 -1.31
CA MET A 215 5.58 -17.97 -1.47
C MET A 215 6.76 -18.93 -1.39
N ALA A 216 7.93 -18.50 -1.83
CA ALA A 216 9.15 -19.30 -1.81
C ALA A 216 9.85 -19.26 -0.44
N THR A 217 9.91 -18.10 0.22
CA THR A 217 10.68 -17.90 1.45
C THR A 217 9.82 -17.91 2.72
N GLY A 218 8.52 -17.65 2.60
CA GLY A 218 7.60 -17.46 3.73
C GLY A 218 7.39 -15.99 4.08
N ILE A 219 6.73 -15.74 5.20
CA ILE A 219 6.39 -14.40 5.70
C ILE A 219 6.62 -14.31 7.21
N GLY A 220 6.82 -13.09 7.72
CA GLY A 220 7.00 -12.85 9.15
C GLY A 220 8.29 -13.44 9.73
N LEU A 221 9.35 -13.50 8.92
CA LEU A 221 10.65 -13.99 9.35
C LEU A 221 11.43 -12.91 10.11
N ASN A 222 12.23 -13.30 11.10
CA ASN A 222 13.22 -12.37 11.66
C ASN A 222 14.22 -11.94 10.56
N LEU A 223 14.85 -10.78 10.74
CA LEU A 223 15.68 -10.15 9.70
C LEU A 223 16.75 -11.09 9.12
N LEU A 224 17.54 -11.77 9.96
CA LEU A 224 18.60 -12.66 9.49
C LEU A 224 18.04 -13.88 8.72
N PRO A 225 17.07 -14.65 9.25
CA PRO A 225 16.39 -15.71 8.47
C PRO A 225 15.79 -15.22 7.14
N ALA A 226 15.21 -14.01 7.11
CA ALA A 226 14.68 -13.42 5.89
C ALA A 226 15.78 -13.18 4.84
N ILE A 227 16.91 -12.60 5.26
CA ILE A 227 18.08 -12.37 4.39
C ILE A 227 18.64 -13.69 3.84
N LEU A 228 18.77 -14.72 4.68
CA LEU A 228 19.32 -16.00 4.26
C LEU A 228 18.39 -16.75 3.30
N SER A 229 17.09 -16.79 3.60
CA SER A 229 16.11 -17.46 2.74
C SER A 229 15.94 -16.79 1.39
N ILE A 230 15.98 -15.44 1.33
CA ILE A 230 15.94 -14.74 0.05
C ILE A 230 17.24 -14.94 -0.74
N TYR A 231 18.39 -14.98 -0.07
CA TYR A 231 19.67 -15.25 -0.74
C TYR A 231 19.66 -16.63 -1.41
N GLU A 232 19.16 -17.66 -0.74
CA GLU A 232 18.98 -18.99 -1.34
C GLU A 232 18.01 -18.97 -2.53
N HIS A 233 16.90 -18.22 -2.41
CA HIS A 233 15.94 -18.05 -3.49
C HIS A 233 16.54 -17.35 -4.71
N ASP A 234 17.29 -16.26 -4.50
CA ASP A 234 17.95 -15.49 -5.54
C ASP A 234 19.03 -16.30 -6.25
N LEU A 235 19.79 -17.12 -5.51
CA LEU A 235 20.73 -18.09 -6.11
C LEU A 235 20.01 -19.09 -7.03
N GLN A 236 18.83 -19.56 -6.63
CA GLN A 236 18.04 -20.45 -7.50
C GLN A 236 17.56 -19.70 -8.75
N ILE A 237 17.11 -18.45 -8.63
CA ILE A 237 16.71 -17.63 -9.79
C ILE A 237 17.89 -17.40 -10.74
N ALA A 238 19.07 -17.09 -10.20
CA ALA A 238 20.29 -16.92 -10.99
C ALA A 238 20.70 -18.23 -11.72
N THR A 239 20.58 -19.36 -11.04
CA THR A 239 20.84 -20.70 -11.61
C THR A 239 19.83 -21.05 -12.71
N ASP A 240 18.55 -20.79 -12.47
CA ASP A 240 17.48 -20.99 -13.45
C ASP A 240 17.71 -20.12 -14.69
N ARG A 241 18.14 -18.87 -14.46
CA ARG A 241 18.50 -17.94 -15.53
C ARG A 241 19.64 -18.49 -16.38
N GLU A 242 20.76 -18.86 -15.75
CA GLU A 242 21.92 -19.41 -16.47
C GLU A 242 21.58 -20.70 -17.22
N THR A 243 20.78 -21.58 -16.61
CA THR A 243 20.31 -22.81 -17.24
C THR A 243 19.47 -22.52 -18.48
N ALA A 244 18.55 -21.55 -18.40
CA ALA A 244 17.75 -21.13 -19.55
C ALA A 244 18.63 -20.53 -20.66
N TYR A 245 19.68 -19.78 -20.33
CA TYR A 245 20.62 -19.25 -21.32
C TYR A 245 21.41 -20.36 -22.03
N LYS A 246 21.89 -21.37 -21.28
CA LYS A 246 22.67 -22.49 -21.85
C LYS A 246 21.83 -23.49 -22.64
N SER A 247 20.63 -23.80 -22.15
CA SER A 247 19.76 -24.82 -22.74
C SER A 247 18.79 -24.27 -23.80
N HIS A 248 18.59 -22.95 -23.83
CA HIS A 248 17.50 -22.29 -24.57
C HIS A 248 16.10 -22.77 -24.20
N ILE A 249 15.93 -23.40 -23.02
CA ILE A 249 14.66 -23.86 -22.50
C ILE A 249 14.24 -22.95 -21.34
N LEU A 250 13.10 -22.29 -21.49
CA LEU A 250 12.52 -21.46 -20.44
C LEU A 250 11.80 -22.33 -19.41
N LYS A 251 11.96 -22.01 -18.12
CA LYS A 251 11.21 -22.64 -17.02
C LYS A 251 9.69 -22.51 -17.20
N ASN A 252 9.23 -21.38 -17.74
CA ASN A 252 7.84 -21.15 -18.09
C ASN A 252 7.72 -20.67 -19.55
N PRO A 253 7.59 -21.60 -20.53
CA PRO A 253 7.44 -21.24 -21.94
C PRO A 253 6.10 -20.54 -22.23
N ARG A 254 5.12 -20.66 -21.33
CA ARG A 254 3.77 -20.06 -21.47
C ARG A 254 3.67 -18.66 -20.89
N ASN A 255 4.79 -17.97 -20.70
CA ASN A 255 4.77 -16.60 -20.17
C ASN A 255 4.86 -15.53 -21.27
N ALA A 256 5.05 -15.89 -22.54
CA ALA A 256 5.27 -14.93 -23.63
C ALA A 256 4.13 -13.89 -23.75
N LEU A 257 4.41 -12.77 -24.42
CA LEU A 257 3.48 -11.65 -24.62
C LEU A 257 2.08 -12.10 -25.08
N VAL A 258 2.01 -13.04 -26.03
CA VAL A 258 0.74 -13.62 -26.52
C VAL A 258 -0.04 -14.37 -25.44
N HIS A 259 0.63 -15.15 -24.59
CA HIS A 259 -0.01 -15.88 -23.50
C HIS A 259 -0.51 -14.92 -22.42
N ARG A 260 0.22 -13.83 -22.18
CA ARG A 260 -0.21 -12.76 -21.28
C ARG A 260 -1.41 -12.03 -21.80
N PHE A 261 -1.44 -11.67 -23.09
CA PHE A 261 -2.60 -11.03 -23.70
C PHE A 261 -3.84 -11.92 -23.62
N HIS A 262 -3.72 -13.21 -23.95
CA HIS A 262 -4.83 -14.15 -23.78
C HIS A 262 -5.30 -14.27 -22.33
N SER A 263 -4.36 -14.36 -21.37
CA SER A 263 -4.69 -14.45 -19.95
C SER A 263 -5.35 -13.15 -19.43
N ASN A 264 -4.86 -11.99 -19.86
CA ASN A 264 -5.41 -10.68 -19.53
C ASN A 264 -6.81 -10.50 -20.12
N ALA A 265 -7.01 -10.85 -21.38
CA ALA A 265 -8.33 -10.80 -22.04
C ALA A 265 -9.33 -11.70 -21.31
N ARG A 266 -8.92 -12.93 -20.96
CA ARG A 266 -9.75 -13.85 -20.18
C ARG A 266 -10.08 -13.30 -18.79
N ARG A 267 -9.10 -12.71 -18.09
CA ARG A 267 -9.34 -12.07 -16.79
C ARG A 267 -10.30 -10.89 -16.89
N SER A 268 -10.12 -10.02 -17.89
CA SER A 268 -11.00 -8.88 -18.14
C SER A 268 -12.43 -9.33 -18.44
N SER A 269 -12.61 -10.31 -19.31
CA SER A 269 -13.92 -10.91 -19.60
C SER A 269 -14.58 -11.51 -18.36
N ASN A 270 -13.82 -12.26 -17.55
CA ASN A 270 -14.33 -12.81 -16.29
C ASN A 270 -14.70 -11.72 -15.28
N HIS A 271 -13.94 -10.63 -15.21
CA HIS A 271 -14.24 -9.50 -14.33
C HIS A 271 -15.52 -8.78 -14.77
N ALA A 272 -15.69 -8.54 -16.07
CA ALA A 272 -16.93 -7.98 -16.63
C ALA A 272 -18.12 -8.87 -16.27
N LYS A 273 -18.03 -10.19 -16.53
CA LYS A 273 -19.09 -11.14 -16.18
C LYS A 273 -19.44 -11.11 -14.69
N ARG A 274 -18.44 -11.08 -13.80
CA ARG A 274 -18.69 -10.99 -12.34
C ARG A 274 -19.30 -9.65 -11.93
N ALA A 275 -18.93 -8.56 -12.61
CA ALA A 275 -19.51 -7.25 -12.36
C ALA A 275 -20.99 -7.23 -12.78
N ASP A 276 -21.32 -7.82 -13.92
CA ASP A 276 -22.69 -7.98 -14.41
C ASP A 276 -23.51 -8.85 -13.43
N GLU A 277 -22.99 -10.02 -13.03
CA GLU A 277 -23.62 -10.88 -12.03
C GLU A 277 -23.83 -10.15 -10.68
N SER A 278 -22.88 -9.30 -10.27
CA SER A 278 -22.98 -8.49 -9.06
C SER A 278 -24.02 -7.36 -9.20
N HIS A 279 -24.13 -6.78 -10.39
CA HIS A 279 -25.12 -5.75 -10.71
C HIS A 279 -26.53 -6.35 -10.67
N GLU A 280 -26.75 -7.49 -11.33
CA GLU A 280 -28.01 -8.23 -11.30
C GLU A 280 -28.45 -8.57 -9.88
N LYS A 281 -27.52 -9.08 -9.04
CA LYS A 281 -27.81 -9.36 -7.63
C LYS A 281 -28.20 -8.10 -6.84
N ARG A 282 -27.55 -6.96 -7.11
CA ARG A 282 -27.86 -5.68 -6.45
C ARG A 282 -29.23 -5.14 -6.88
N GLU A 283 -29.59 -5.27 -8.15
CA GLU A 283 -30.93 -4.91 -8.63
C GLU A 283 -32.00 -5.81 -8.01
N ALA A 284 -31.79 -7.13 -7.95
CA ALA A 284 -32.71 -8.05 -7.31
C ALA A 284 -32.90 -7.74 -5.81
N LEU A 285 -31.82 -7.42 -5.10
CA LEU A 285 -31.90 -6.98 -3.69
C LEU A 285 -32.70 -5.67 -3.55
N ARG A 286 -32.48 -4.69 -4.43
CA ARG A 286 -33.25 -3.44 -4.43
C ARG A 286 -34.74 -3.67 -4.66
N GLN A 287 -35.10 -4.60 -5.55
CA GLN A 287 -36.50 -4.98 -5.79
C GLN A 287 -37.12 -5.62 -4.54
N LEU A 288 -36.44 -6.58 -3.90
CA LEU A 288 -36.91 -7.21 -2.67
C LEU A 288 -37.05 -6.21 -1.51
N GLU A 289 -36.13 -5.25 -1.38
CA GLU A 289 -36.24 -4.18 -0.38
C GLU A 289 -37.45 -3.29 -0.62
N ALA A 290 -37.75 -2.95 -1.88
CA ALA A 290 -38.93 -2.19 -2.25
C ALA A 290 -40.23 -2.96 -1.96
N GLU A 291 -40.29 -4.25 -2.27
CA GLU A 291 -41.43 -5.12 -1.95
C GLU A 291 -41.64 -5.24 -0.44
N LEU A 292 -40.55 -5.41 0.32
CA LEU A 292 -40.60 -5.49 1.78
C LEU A 292 -41.09 -4.18 2.41
N ALA A 293 -40.69 -3.04 1.86
CA ALA A 293 -41.20 -1.74 2.27
C ALA A 293 -42.72 -1.61 2.01
N LEU A 294 -43.18 -2.04 0.83
CA LEU A 294 -44.60 -2.06 0.48
C LEU A 294 -45.42 -2.98 1.40
N ALA A 295 -44.93 -4.19 1.65
CA ALA A 295 -45.60 -5.14 2.54
C ALA A 295 -45.69 -4.62 3.99
N LYS A 296 -44.63 -3.96 4.49
CA LYS A 296 -44.66 -3.28 5.80
C LYS A 296 -45.69 -2.16 5.84
N GLN A 297 -45.84 -1.40 4.76
CA GLN A 297 -46.88 -0.35 4.68
C GLN A 297 -48.28 -0.97 4.74
N GLN A 298 -48.55 -2.01 3.96
CA GLN A 298 -49.84 -2.73 3.99
C GLN A 298 -50.14 -3.34 5.37
N GLN A 299 -49.12 -3.84 6.07
CA GLN A 299 -49.28 -4.33 7.44
C GLN A 299 -49.69 -3.21 8.42
N ARG A 300 -49.12 -2.00 8.27
CA ARG A 300 -49.52 -0.83 9.07
C ARG A 300 -50.96 -0.44 8.78
N GLU A 301 -51.34 -0.34 7.51
CA GLU A 301 -52.71 0.00 7.10
C GLU A 301 -53.76 -1.02 7.59
N SER A 302 -53.44 -2.31 7.53
CA SER A 302 -54.33 -3.35 8.06
C SER A 302 -54.43 -3.32 9.58
N ALA A 303 -53.33 -3.05 10.29
CA ALA A 303 -53.35 -2.87 11.75
C ALA A 303 -54.21 -1.65 12.16
N ASP A 304 -54.15 -0.56 11.40
CA ASP A 304 -54.97 0.62 11.63
C ASP A 304 -56.46 0.35 11.37
N LYS A 305 -56.79 -0.40 10.31
CA LYS A 305 -58.17 -0.88 10.07
C LYS A 305 -58.69 -1.75 11.21
N VAL A 306 -57.87 -2.67 11.73
CA VAL A 306 -58.25 -3.51 12.89
C VAL A 306 -58.52 -2.65 14.12
N LYS A 307 -57.66 -1.64 14.40
CA LYS A 307 -57.91 -0.70 15.51
C LYS A 307 -59.20 0.09 15.32
N ALA A 308 -59.48 0.57 14.11
CA ALA A 308 -60.72 1.29 13.79
C ALA A 308 -61.96 0.42 14.03
N LEU A 309 -61.97 -0.82 13.52
CA LEU A 309 -63.07 -1.77 13.74
C LEU A 309 -63.25 -2.14 15.22
N GLN A 310 -62.16 -2.25 15.99
CA GLN A 310 -62.25 -2.45 17.45
C GLN A 310 -62.85 -1.24 18.18
N ALA A 311 -62.55 -0.02 17.73
CA ALA A 311 -63.14 1.20 18.28
C ALA A 311 -64.64 1.29 17.96
N GLU A 312 -65.03 0.97 16.72
CA GLU A 312 -66.42 0.90 16.30
C GLU A 312 -67.21 -0.17 17.07
N LYS A 313 -66.64 -1.37 17.25
CA LYS A 313 -67.22 -2.41 18.10
C LYS A 313 -67.43 -1.92 19.54
N LYS A 314 -66.48 -1.17 20.11
CA LYS A 314 -66.65 -0.58 21.45
C LYS A 314 -67.81 0.42 21.50
N GLN A 315 -67.96 1.26 20.47
CA GLN A 315 -69.07 2.22 20.36
C GLN A 315 -70.43 1.53 20.20
N GLN A 316 -70.53 0.49 19.37
CA GLN A 316 -71.78 -0.27 19.19
C GLN A 316 -72.12 -1.17 20.39
N SER A 317 -71.14 -1.61 21.17
CA SER A 317 -71.37 -2.47 22.34
C SER A 317 -71.97 -1.77 23.58
N GLY A 318 -72.22 -0.45 23.51
CA GLY A 318 -73.10 0.26 24.44
C GLY A 318 -72.97 -0.13 25.91
N GLY A 319 -71.78 0.02 26.49
CA GLY A 319 -71.59 0.27 27.93
C GLY A 319 -72.37 -0.56 28.96
N LYS A 320 -72.83 -1.79 28.68
CA LYS A 320 -73.40 -2.67 29.71
C LYS A 320 -72.33 -3.62 30.23
N LYS A 321 -71.73 -3.23 31.36
CA LYS A 321 -71.02 -4.16 32.26
C LYS A 321 -72.00 -5.25 32.68
N TRP A 322 -71.94 -6.42 32.05
CA TRP A 322 -72.59 -7.61 32.57
C TRP A 322 -71.71 -8.17 33.69
N ASN A 323 -71.98 -7.75 34.93
CA ASN A 323 -71.45 -8.41 36.12
C ASN A 323 -72.18 -9.76 36.29
N LEU A 324 -71.74 -10.79 35.58
CA LEU A 324 -72.23 -12.14 35.81
C LEU A 324 -71.49 -12.73 37.02
N ARG A 325 -72.07 -12.53 38.22
CA ARG A 325 -71.74 -13.36 39.39
C ARG A 325 -72.34 -14.75 39.18
N THR A 326 -71.54 -15.70 38.71
CA THR A 326 -71.85 -17.12 38.82
C THR A 326 -71.30 -17.65 40.14
N SER A 327 -72.17 -17.74 41.14
CA SER A 327 -72.02 -18.61 42.30
C SER A 327 -72.47 -20.02 41.94
N GLY A 328 -71.68 -21.04 42.27
CA GLY A 328 -72.06 -22.45 42.19
C GLY A 328 -70.85 -23.34 41.96
N ARG A 329 -70.22 -23.82 43.05
CA ARG A 329 -70.25 -25.22 43.52
C ARG A 329 -70.02 -26.25 42.41
N GLY A 330 -68.91 -26.96 42.57
CA GLY A 330 -68.28 -27.77 41.54
C GLY A 330 -68.88 -29.14 41.32
N ILE A 331 -68.37 -29.75 40.26
CA ILE A 331 -68.32 -31.19 40.02
C ILE A 331 -66.91 -31.52 39.53
N ARG A 332 -66.36 -32.60 40.08
CA ARG A 332 -65.03 -33.16 39.85
C ARG A 332 -64.94 -33.96 38.53
N THR A 333 -63.70 -34.05 38.03
CA THR A 333 -63.04 -35.13 37.24
C THR A 333 -63.28 -35.25 35.72
N PRO A 334 -62.32 -35.85 34.95
CA PRO A 334 -60.89 -36.05 35.19
C PRO A 334 -59.96 -35.49 34.09
N SER A 335 -58.71 -35.31 34.51
CA SER A 335 -57.53 -34.98 33.71
C SER A 335 -57.07 -36.20 32.89
N ILE A 336 -56.83 -36.01 31.59
CA ILE A 336 -55.92 -36.84 30.79
C ILE A 336 -54.98 -35.91 30.03
N ALA A 337 -53.70 -36.23 30.14
CA ALA A 337 -52.55 -35.43 29.80
C ALA A 337 -52.15 -35.47 28.32
N SER A 338 -51.47 -34.41 27.89
CA SER A 338 -50.30 -34.34 26.98
C SER A 338 -50.30 -32.97 26.29
N SER A 339 -49.22 -32.26 26.01
CA SER A 339 -47.83 -32.24 26.47
C SER A 339 -47.22 -31.04 25.72
N SER A 340 -46.79 -29.99 26.42
CA SER A 340 -45.87 -29.00 25.84
C SER A 340 -44.99 -28.44 26.95
N SER A 341 -43.82 -29.05 27.08
CA SER A 341 -42.67 -28.60 27.86
C SER A 341 -42.06 -27.35 27.23
N ALA A 342 -42.00 -26.26 28.00
CA ALA A 342 -41.05 -25.18 27.80
C ALA A 342 -40.35 -24.93 29.13
N ASN A 343 -39.11 -25.44 29.24
CA ASN A 343 -38.23 -25.15 30.36
C ASN A 343 -37.66 -23.73 30.24
N LYS A 344 -37.65 -23.05 31.38
CA LYS A 344 -36.84 -21.88 31.69
C LYS A 344 -35.41 -22.31 31.99
N GLU A 345 -34.45 -21.54 31.51
CA GLU A 345 -33.17 -21.18 32.17
C GLU A 345 -32.64 -19.95 31.39
N ASN A 346 -32.71 -18.76 31.99
CA ASN A 346 -31.62 -18.03 32.63
C ASN A 346 -30.45 -17.68 31.69
N ASP A 347 -30.30 -16.40 31.37
CA ASP A 347 -29.00 -15.80 31.03
C ASP A 347 -28.96 -14.32 31.47
N PRO A 348 -27.88 -13.81 32.11
CA PRO A 348 -27.79 -12.48 32.67
C PRO A 348 -26.97 -11.49 31.81
N PHE A 349 -26.97 -10.23 32.24
CA PHE A 349 -26.10 -9.11 31.84
C PHE A 349 -26.42 -8.34 30.55
N LEU A 350 -27.29 -7.33 30.71
CA LEU A 350 -27.08 -6.00 30.14
C LEU A 350 -27.49 -4.92 31.16
N GLN A 351 -26.53 -4.12 31.62
CA GLN A 351 -26.80 -2.76 32.11
C GLN A 351 -25.71 -1.78 31.60
N PRO A 352 -26.06 -0.48 31.41
CA PRO A 352 -25.26 0.50 30.66
C PRO A 352 -24.36 1.35 31.58
N PRO A 353 -23.38 2.11 31.04
CA PRO A 353 -22.53 2.98 31.85
C PRO A 353 -23.06 4.42 31.92
N THR A 354 -23.09 4.97 33.13
CA THR A 354 -23.28 6.39 33.45
C THR A 354 -21.95 7.11 33.65
N ALA A 355 -21.90 8.37 33.20
CA ALA A 355 -20.84 9.32 33.44
C ALA A 355 -20.75 9.73 34.93
N PHE A 356 -19.56 10.11 35.41
CA PHE A 356 -19.35 11.32 36.23
C PHE A 356 -17.86 11.70 36.32
N THR A 357 -17.66 12.97 36.63
CA THR A 357 -16.54 13.87 36.39
C THR A 357 -15.48 13.88 37.50
N SER A 358 -14.22 14.14 37.11
CA SER A 358 -13.12 14.88 37.79
C SER A 358 -12.95 14.82 39.31
N HIS A 359 -11.73 14.56 39.79
CA HIS A 359 -10.91 15.53 40.53
C HIS A 359 -9.42 15.14 40.56
N SER A 360 -8.62 16.19 40.39
CA SER A 360 -7.17 16.33 40.61
C SER A 360 -6.69 15.78 41.95
N MET A 361 -5.49 15.19 41.96
CA MET A 361 -4.40 15.57 42.89
C MET A 361 -3.05 15.05 42.37
N SER A 362 -2.09 15.96 42.45
CA SER A 362 -0.69 15.86 42.11
C SER A 362 0.09 15.04 43.14
N THR A 363 0.92 14.10 42.68
CA THR A 363 2.11 13.69 43.44
C THR A 363 3.21 13.21 42.51
N THR A 364 4.28 14.00 42.50
CA THR A 364 5.62 13.76 41.97
C THR A 364 6.22 12.52 42.61
N CYS A 365 6.64 11.55 41.78
CA CYS A 365 7.65 10.55 42.17
C CYS A 365 8.65 10.42 41.01
N HIS A 366 9.81 11.02 41.24
CA HIS A 366 11.04 10.77 40.49
C HIS A 366 11.38 9.28 40.54
N ILE A 367 11.58 8.67 39.38
CA ILE A 367 12.35 7.43 39.24
C ILE A 367 13.56 7.81 38.39
N GLU A 368 14.70 7.97 39.04
CA GLU A 368 16.02 8.02 38.41
C GLU A 368 16.29 6.70 37.71
N LEU A 369 16.58 6.76 36.41
CA LEU A 369 17.24 5.70 35.68
C LEU A 369 18.68 6.16 35.43
N GLU A 370 19.64 5.38 35.95
CA GLU A 370 21.07 5.60 35.75
C GLU A 370 21.45 5.59 34.26
N PRO A 371 22.34 6.50 33.81
CA PRO A 371 22.90 6.48 32.47
C PRO A 371 24.22 5.72 32.49
N ALA A 372 24.24 4.50 31.97
CA ALA A 372 25.48 3.82 31.61
C ALA A 372 25.28 2.97 30.37
N LEU A 373 26.30 2.98 29.52
CA LEU A 373 26.46 2.25 28.25
C LEU A 373 26.13 3.05 26.97
N GLU A 374 26.79 4.19 26.80
CA GLU A 374 27.24 4.62 25.46
C GLU A 374 28.55 3.89 25.11
N PRO A 375 28.68 3.26 23.92
CA PRO A 375 29.98 2.85 23.41
C PRO A 375 30.74 4.06 22.84
N PRO A 376 32.08 4.11 22.95
CA PRO A 376 32.86 5.31 22.63
C PRO A 376 32.92 5.59 21.12
N PHE A 377 32.87 6.88 20.81
CA PHE A 377 33.27 7.46 19.53
C PHE A 377 34.75 7.14 19.26
N HIS A 378 35.04 6.27 18.28
CA HIS A 378 36.37 6.16 17.69
C HIS A 378 36.46 6.97 16.40
N SER A 379 37.12 8.12 16.52
CA SER A 379 37.67 8.86 15.40
C SER A 379 39.02 8.25 15.00
N GLN A 380 39.29 8.23 13.69
CA GLN A 380 40.58 7.99 13.04
C GLN A 380 41.05 6.54 12.89
N LEU A 381 40.77 5.97 11.72
CA LEU A 381 41.65 5.00 11.06
C LEU A 381 42.22 5.67 9.80
N GLN A 382 43.50 6.06 9.87
CA GLN A 382 44.36 6.12 8.70
C GLN A 382 45.28 4.89 8.69
N PRO A 383 45.67 4.41 7.50
CA PRO A 383 46.18 3.06 7.31
C PRO A 383 47.65 2.91 7.75
N SER A 384 47.95 1.84 8.46
CA SER A 384 49.30 1.36 8.68
C SER A 384 49.81 0.67 7.40
N SER A 385 50.58 1.40 6.59
CA SER A 385 51.48 0.81 5.60
C SER A 385 52.79 0.43 6.29
N GLY A 386 53.16 -0.84 6.22
CA GLY A 386 54.47 -1.32 6.67
C GLY A 386 55.00 -2.37 5.71
N TRP A 387 55.54 -1.96 4.56
CA TRP A 387 56.56 -2.67 3.80
C TRP A 387 57.34 -1.67 2.92
N GLN A 388 58.54 -1.30 3.38
CA GLN A 388 59.67 -0.72 2.65
C GLN A 388 60.94 -1.16 3.42
N PRO A 389 62.16 -1.30 2.83
CA PRO A 389 62.74 -0.28 1.93
C PRO A 389 63.76 -0.75 0.85
N TYR A 390 64.03 0.17 -0.09
CA TYR A 390 65.33 0.66 -0.65
C TYR A 390 64.92 1.55 -1.86
N ALA A 391 65.32 2.81 -2.07
CA ALA A 391 66.44 3.61 -1.59
C ALA A 391 66.16 5.13 -1.75
N GLU A 392 66.88 5.91 -0.93
CA GLU A 392 67.50 7.24 -1.15
C GLU A 392 66.72 8.55 -1.41
N LEU A 393 66.93 9.47 -0.43
CA LEU A 393 67.32 10.90 -0.54
C LEU A 393 66.39 11.83 -1.33
N SER A 394 65.70 12.82 -0.76
CA SER A 394 66.23 14.01 -0.05
C SER A 394 64.99 14.90 0.23
N GLY A 395 64.72 15.40 1.43
CA GLY A 395 65.30 16.61 2.01
C GLY A 395 64.58 17.88 1.54
N THR A 396 63.63 18.42 2.31
CA THR A 396 63.53 19.85 2.69
C THR A 396 62.22 20.15 3.45
N HIS A 397 62.27 21.28 4.16
CA HIS A 397 61.58 21.68 5.38
C HIS A 397 60.62 22.85 5.08
N LEU A 398 59.37 22.83 5.55
CA LEU A 398 58.47 24.01 5.64
C LEU A 398 57.25 23.66 6.51
N GLN A 399 57.26 24.01 7.80
CA GLN A 399 56.74 25.25 8.42
C GLN A 399 55.20 25.34 8.44
N GLN A 400 54.65 25.07 9.63
CA GLN A 400 53.25 25.23 10.02
C GLN A 400 52.83 26.70 10.01
N GLN A 401 51.67 27.01 9.44
CA GLN A 401 50.86 28.18 9.79
C GLN A 401 49.41 27.76 10.02
N GLN A 402 48.96 27.94 11.26
CA GLN A 402 47.57 27.81 11.67
C GLN A 402 46.85 29.13 11.36
N HIS A 403 45.79 29.09 10.55
CA HIS A 403 44.81 30.17 10.47
C HIS A 403 43.47 29.66 11.01
N ARG A 404 43.08 30.19 12.19
CA ARG A 404 41.73 30.13 12.73
C ARG A 404 40.81 31.03 11.89
N VAL A 405 39.72 30.47 11.39
CA VAL A 405 38.58 31.24 10.86
C VAL A 405 37.38 30.98 11.77
N ASN A 406 36.90 32.05 12.42
CA ASN A 406 35.65 32.09 13.16
C ASN A 406 34.47 32.09 12.18
N VAL A 407 33.50 31.20 12.38
CA VAL A 407 32.19 31.24 11.70
C VAL A 407 31.10 31.40 12.77
N PRO A 408 30.20 32.39 12.65
CA PRO A 408 29.13 32.58 13.61
C PRO A 408 27.97 31.59 13.41
N SER A 409 27.42 31.13 14.53
CA SER A 409 26.24 30.28 14.60
C SER A 409 24.97 31.07 14.25
N HIS A 410 24.21 30.56 13.29
CA HIS A 410 22.81 30.96 13.08
C HIS A 410 21.91 29.74 13.30
N GLY A 411 20.99 29.91 14.24
CA GLY A 411 20.03 28.89 14.64
C GLY A 411 19.00 28.64 13.54
N TYR A 412 18.69 27.37 13.34
CA TYR A 412 17.57 26.93 12.50
C TYR A 412 16.31 26.78 13.36
N PRO A 413 15.13 27.18 12.86
CA PRO A 413 13.87 26.90 13.53
C PRO A 413 13.48 25.43 13.35
N ALA A 414 12.89 24.85 14.39
CA ALA A 414 12.35 23.51 14.40
C ALA A 414 11.27 23.33 13.32
N PHE A 415 11.38 22.26 12.51
CA PHE A 415 10.32 21.83 11.61
C PHE A 415 9.30 20.94 12.34
N PRO A 416 8.01 21.00 11.97
CA PRO A 416 6.94 20.25 12.63
C PRO A 416 6.98 18.75 12.27
N ALA A 417 6.34 17.95 13.12
CA ALA A 417 6.30 16.50 13.07
C ALA A 417 5.71 15.94 11.76
N SER A 418 6.34 14.85 11.31
CA SER A 418 5.89 13.98 10.21
C SER A 418 4.43 13.53 10.41
N THR A 419 3.60 13.80 9.42
CA THR A 419 2.19 13.39 9.37
C THR A 419 2.01 12.24 8.38
N CYS A 420 2.50 11.06 8.72
CA CYS A 420 2.02 9.82 8.10
C CYS A 420 0.73 9.38 8.82
N PRO A 421 -0.41 9.26 8.14
CA PRO A 421 -1.62 8.74 8.77
C PRO A 421 -1.49 7.24 9.09
N PRO A 422 -2.10 6.77 10.19
CA PRO A 422 -2.09 5.36 10.57
C PRO A 422 -2.87 4.50 9.56
N ALA A 423 -2.36 3.29 9.32
CA ALA A 423 -3.03 2.28 8.50
C ALA A 423 -4.44 1.99 9.08
N ILE A 424 -5.47 2.21 8.27
CA ILE A 424 -6.86 1.94 8.64
C ILE A 424 -7.14 0.44 8.46
N HIS A 425 -7.56 -0.19 9.56
CA HIS A 425 -7.93 -1.61 9.65
C HIS A 425 -9.33 -1.87 9.07
N PHE A 426 -9.46 -2.93 8.27
CA PHE A 426 -10.75 -3.58 8.03
C PHE A 426 -10.81 -4.90 8.81
N ASN A 427 -11.75 -4.98 9.77
CA ASN A 427 -12.18 -6.22 10.39
C ASN A 427 -13.15 -6.93 9.45
N ALA A 428 -12.78 -8.11 8.96
CA ALA A 428 -13.71 -9.07 8.39
C ALA A 428 -13.55 -10.39 9.15
N ALA A 429 -14.40 -10.58 10.16
CA ALA A 429 -14.62 -11.88 10.78
C ALA A 429 -15.45 -12.72 9.81
N ALA A 430 -14.87 -13.79 9.28
CA ALA A 430 -15.61 -14.86 8.62
C ALA A 430 -15.16 -16.20 9.23
N SER A 431 -16.09 -16.79 9.97
CA SER A 431 -16.03 -18.13 10.56
C SER A 431 -15.72 -19.20 9.52
N ARG A 432 -14.63 -19.94 9.70
CA ARG A 432 -14.39 -21.22 9.02
C ARG A 432 -14.81 -22.35 9.95
N SER A 433 -15.93 -23.00 9.65
CA SER A 433 -16.25 -24.36 10.06
C SER A 433 -16.45 -25.19 8.80
N GLY A 434 -15.63 -26.23 8.64
CA GLY A 434 -15.68 -27.14 7.49
C GLY A 434 -14.50 -28.10 7.54
N GLY A 435 -14.71 -29.24 8.18
CA GLY A 435 -13.74 -30.34 8.25
C GLY A 435 -13.54 -31.05 6.89
N PRO A 436 -12.54 -31.93 6.81
CA PRO A 436 -12.12 -32.55 5.55
C PRO A 436 -13.10 -33.65 5.11
N ILE A 437 -13.49 -33.62 3.83
CA ILE A 437 -14.17 -34.72 3.13
C ILE A 437 -13.07 -35.63 2.54
N PRO A 438 -13.12 -36.96 2.74
CA PRO A 438 -12.10 -37.86 2.22
C PRO A 438 -12.27 -38.10 0.71
N CYS A 439 -11.17 -38.01 -0.03
CA CYS A 439 -11.03 -38.48 -1.40
C CYS A 439 -11.24 -40.00 -1.46
N GLN A 440 -12.27 -40.44 -2.19
CA GLN A 440 -12.32 -41.81 -2.70
C GLN A 440 -11.60 -41.88 -4.05
N TYR A 441 -10.60 -42.75 -4.08
CA TYR A 441 -9.99 -43.30 -5.28
C TYR A 441 -11.07 -43.93 -6.18
N ASN A 442 -11.00 -43.65 -7.48
CA ASN A 442 -11.59 -44.53 -8.48
C ASN A 442 -10.57 -44.77 -9.59
N GLU A 443 -10.13 -46.02 -9.66
CA GLU A 443 -9.29 -46.59 -10.70
C GLU A 443 -10.12 -46.80 -11.99
N GLY A 444 -9.46 -46.59 -13.14
CA GLY A 444 -9.76 -47.31 -14.38
C GLY A 444 -10.88 -46.77 -15.26
N ARG A 445 -10.51 -46.17 -16.40
CA ARG A 445 -10.72 -46.82 -17.70
C ARG A 445 -10.04 -46.07 -18.85
N ASP A 446 -9.56 -46.89 -19.78
CA ASP A 446 -8.93 -46.58 -21.05
C ASP A 446 -9.71 -45.59 -21.93
N TRP A 447 -8.98 -44.69 -22.59
CA TRP A 447 -8.88 -44.44 -24.05
C TRP A 447 -8.20 -43.09 -24.30
#